data_AF-A0A954MNZ8-F1
#
_entry.id   AF-A0A954MNZ8-F1
#
_cell.length_a   1.000
_cell.length_b   1.000
_cell.length_c   1.000
_cell.angle_alpha   90.00
_cell.angle_beta   90.00
_cell.angle_gamma   90.00
#
_symmetry.space_group_name_H-M   'P 1'
#
loop_
_entity.id
_entity.type
_entity.pdbx_description
1 polymer ?
#
loop_
_entity_poly.entity_id
_entity_poly.type
_entity_poly.pdbx_seq_one_letter_code
_entity_poly.pdbx_strand_id
1 'polypeptide(L)' 'FTEPAGAVALAGALQAARKGEISAEATCICIVSGSGFKDAKAIQRMNQDVDCPLLDAEAINAW' A
#
# COMPACT_ATOMS: atom_id res chain seq x y z
N PHE A 1 1.16 4.36 -2.14
CA PHE A 1 1.69 2.99 -1.96
C PHE A 1 2.76 3.01 -0.87
N THR A 2 2.56 2.26 0.23
CA THR A 2 3.43 2.27 1.42
C THR A 2 3.99 0.89 1.69
N GLU A 3 5.13 0.81 2.37
CA GLU A 3 5.65 -0.43 2.94
C GLU A 3 4.78 -0.88 4.12
N PRO A 4 4.88 -2.13 4.59
CA PRO A 4 4.08 -2.62 5.71
C PRO A 4 4.16 -1.74 6.96
N ALA A 5 5.36 -1.24 7.31
CA ALA A 5 5.54 -0.37 8.47
C ALA A 5 4.79 0.97 8.35
N GLY A 6 4.79 1.58 7.15
CA GLY A 6 4.08 2.83 6.92
C GLY A 6 2.55 2.68 6.87
N ALA A 7 2.03 1.45 6.81
CA ALA A 7 0.59 1.17 6.90
C ALA A 7 0.08 0.99 8.35
N VAL A 8 0.97 0.83 9.32
CA VAL A 8 0.61 0.47 10.71
C VAL A 8 -0.30 1.53 11.36
N ALA A 9 -0.02 2.81 11.15
CA ALA A 9 -0.84 3.89 11.71
C ALA A 9 -2.30 3.81 11.24
N LEU A 10 -2.51 3.55 9.94
CA LEU A 10 -3.85 3.38 9.37
C LEU A 10 -4.53 2.11 9.89
N ALA A 11 -3.81 1.00 9.97
CA ALA A 11 -4.34 -0.25 10.49
C ALA A 11 -4.83 -0.10 11.95
N GLY A 12 -4.05 0.58 12.79
CA GLY A 12 -4.43 0.90 14.17
C GLY A 12 -5.65 1.83 14.24
N ALA A 13 -5.69 2.90 13.43
CA ALA A 13 -6.82 3.82 13.38
C ALA A 13 -8.13 3.11 12.99
N LEU A 14 -8.08 2.23 11.98
CA LEU A 14 -9.24 1.41 11.58
C LEU A 14 -9.68 0.45 12.68
N GLN A 15 -8.74 -0.17 13.40
CA GLN A 15 -9.05 -1.04 14.53
C GLN A 15 -9.72 -0.27 15.67
N ALA A 16 -9.16 0.88 16.06
CA ALA A 16 -9.70 1.73 17.11
C ALA A 16 -11.10 2.27 16.76
N ALA A 17 -11.31 2.70 15.52
CA ALA A 17 -12.63 3.11 15.02
C ALA A 17 -13.67 1.97 15.12
N ARG A 18 -13.31 0.74 14.72
CA ARG A 18 -14.19 -0.44 14.85
C ARG A 18 -14.57 -0.74 16.31
N LYS A 19 -13.71 -0.41 17.25
CA LYS A 19 -13.95 -0.59 18.70
C LYS A 19 -14.67 0.60 19.34
N GLY A 20 -14.94 1.68 18.59
CA GLY A 20 -15.53 2.91 19.14
C GLY A 20 -14.57 3.73 20.01
N GLU A 21 -13.26 3.49 19.91
CA GLU A 21 -12.22 4.22 20.65
C GLU A 21 -11.92 5.60 20.02
N ILE A 22 -12.36 5.80 18.77
CA ILE A 22 -12.26 7.06 18.02
C ILE A 22 -13.69 7.51 17.69
N SER A 23 -13.99 8.79 17.90
CA SER A 23 -15.28 9.38 17.50
C SER A 23 -15.50 9.25 16.00
N ALA A 24 -16.73 8.97 15.58
CA ALA A 24 -17.11 8.93 14.17
C ALA A 24 -16.84 10.27 13.44
N GLU A 25 -16.80 11.39 14.19
CA GLU A 25 -16.56 12.73 13.67
C GLU A 25 -15.09 13.19 13.83
N ALA A 26 -14.21 12.32 14.32
CA ALA A 26 -12.81 12.69 14.53
C ALA A 26 -12.03 12.77 13.21
N THR A 27 -11.28 13.84 13.02
CA THR A 27 -10.26 13.92 11.97
C THR A 27 -9.00 13.19 12.43
N CYS A 28 -8.62 12.12 11.72
CA CYS A 28 -7.41 11.35 12.01
C CYS A 28 -6.33 11.56 10.95
N ILE A 29 -5.08 11.75 11.39
CA ILE A 29 -3.90 11.82 10.52
C ILE A 29 -3.07 10.57 10.73
N CYS A 30 -2.93 9.75 9.68
CA CYS A 30 -2.09 8.56 9.69
C CYS A 30 -0.80 8.83 8.91
N ILE A 31 0.34 8.88 9.62
CA ILE A 31 1.63 9.15 8.99
C ILE A 31 2.10 7.89 8.24
N VAL A 32 2.35 8.06 6.95
CA VAL A 32 3.03 7.07 6.11
C VAL A 32 4.52 7.35 6.17
N SER A 33 5.25 6.56 6.97
CA SER A 33 6.68 6.78 7.24
C SER A 33 7.61 6.36 6.09
N GLY A 34 7.14 5.54 5.15
CA GLY A 34 7.96 5.05 4.04
C GLY A 34 7.17 4.60 2.83
N SER A 35 7.80 4.70 1.66
CA SER A 35 7.22 4.23 0.40
C SER A 35 7.28 2.70 0.30
N GLY A 36 6.34 2.11 -0.45
CA GLY A 36 6.30 0.65 -0.63
C GLY A 36 7.49 0.06 -1.37
N PHE A 37 8.24 0.88 -2.12
CA PHE A 37 9.47 0.46 -2.81
C PHE A 37 10.61 0.06 -1.88
N LYS A 38 10.52 0.36 -0.58
CA LYS A 38 11.48 -0.09 0.42
C LYS A 38 11.39 -1.58 0.77
N ASP A 39 10.27 -2.25 0.43
CA ASP A 39 10.08 -3.69 0.64
C ASP A 39 9.71 -4.39 -0.69
N ALA A 40 10.73 -4.70 -1.49
CA ALA A 40 10.57 -5.39 -2.76
C ALA A 40 9.88 -6.76 -2.64
N LYS A 41 10.06 -7.48 -1.52
CA LYS A 41 9.41 -8.78 -1.29
C LYS A 41 7.91 -8.61 -1.07
N ALA A 42 7.49 -7.56 -0.35
CA ALA A 42 6.07 -7.24 -0.21
C ALA A 42 5.45 -6.86 -1.54
N ILE A 43 6.13 -6.06 -2.37
CA ILE A 43 5.68 -5.73 -3.73
C ILE A 43 5.46 -7.01 -4.56
N GLN A 44 6.44 -7.92 -4.54
CA GLN A 44 6.35 -9.17 -5.30
C GLN A 44 5.14 -10.01 -4.85
N ARG A 45 4.90 -10.13 -3.54
CA ARG A 45 3.72 -10.84 -3.01
C ARG A 45 2.41 -10.18 -3.43
N MET A 46 2.33 -8.85 -3.41
CA MET A 46 1.12 -8.11 -3.80
C MET A 46 0.77 -8.29 -5.28
N ASN A 47 1.78 -8.46 -6.13
CA ASN A 47 1.61 -8.64 -7.57
C ASN A 47 1.74 -10.10 -8.00
N GLN A 48 1.77 -11.07 -7.09
CA GLN A 48 2.02 -12.49 -7.41
C GLN A 48 0.99 -13.07 -8.38
N ASP A 49 -0.23 -12.53 -8.36
CA ASP A 49 -1.38 -12.96 -9.17
C ASP A 49 -1.62 -12.01 -10.36
N VAL A 50 -0.67 -11.12 -10.66
CA VAL A 50 -0.72 -10.17 -11.77
C VAL A 50 0.40 -10.50 -12.75
N ASP A 51 0.02 -10.85 -13.99
CA ASP A 51 1.00 -11.00 -15.06
C ASP A 51 1.66 -9.66 -15.38
N CYS A 52 2.98 -9.63 -15.26
CA CYS A 52 3.82 -8.50 -15.68
C CYS A 52 4.72 -8.99 -16.83
N PRO A 53 4.22 -9.02 -18.08
CA PRO A 53 5.00 -9.50 -19.21
C PRO A 53 6.18 -8.56 -19.47
N LEU A 54 7.35 -9.15 -19.71
CA LEU A 54 8.48 -8.40 -20.24
C LEU A 54 8.16 -8.03 -21.70
N LEU A 55 8.22 -6.74 -22.01
CA LEU A 55 8.03 -6.25 -23.38
C LEU A 55 9.37 -5.83 -23.97
N ASP A 56 9.61 -6.24 -25.21
CA ASP A 56 10.72 -5.73 -26.00
C ASP A 56 10.44 -4.26 -26.41
N ALA A 57 11.50 -3.50 -26.66
CA ALA A 57 11.38 -2.07 -26.96
C ALA A 57 10.54 -1.80 -28.22
N GLU A 58 10.60 -2.71 -29.20
CA GLU A 58 9.79 -2.65 -30.43
C GLU A 58 8.29 -2.73 -30.14
N ALA A 59 7.88 -3.47 -29.10
CA ALA A 59 6.47 -3.61 -28.72
C ALA A 59 5.88 -2.32 -28.12
N ILE A 60 6.73 -1.46 -27.53
CA ILE A 60 6.31 -0.19 -26.93
C ILE A 60 5.78 0.79 -27.99
N ASN A 61 6.38 0.79 -29.18
CA ASN A 61 5.96 1.68 -30.28
C ASN A 61 4.63 1.28 -30.94
N ALA A 62 4.09 0.11 -30.61
CA ALA A 62 2.86 -0.44 -31.19
C ALA A 62 1.62 -0.26 -30.28
N TRP A 63 1.78 0.42 -29.14
CA TRP A 63 0.72 0.77 -28.18
C TRP A 63 0.28 2.23 -28.38
#